data_AF-A0A9P0PR67-F1
#
_entry.id   AF-A0A9P0PR67-F1
#
_cell.length_a   1.000
_cell.length_b   1.000
_cell.length_c   1.000
_cell.angle_alpha   90.00
_cell.angle_beta   90.00
_cell.angle_gamma   90.00
#
_symmetry.space_group_name_H-M   'P 1'
#
loop_
_entity.id
_entity.type
_entity.pdbx_description
1 polymer ?
#
loop_
_entity_poly.entity_id
_entity_poly.type
_entity_poly.pdbx_seq_one_letter_code
_entity_poly.pdbx_strand_id
1 'polypeptide(L)'
;MDLTSVVVPTTPFEGQKPGTSGLRKKVKVFMEKNYTENFIQCILNALGSKVKGCTLVVGGDGRYFTKQAINIIIRIAAANGVAKLIIGHLGIFSTPAVSSLIRTHKVLGGIVLTASHNPGGIRNDFGIKYNIENGGPAPDSVTDAIYEETKKIKEYYFTPKLETDRLIDNTGTHTYKVDGRDFVVEIIDPTIDYVNLMKEIFDFQKLRDLIRGTDERPPFNVLIDSMNGVTGVYVRKIFVEELGAHPDNHVTRIVPLDNFGEIHPDPNLTYAKDLVDTVKSNPTYDFGAAFDGDGDRNMIIGKNAFFVTPSDSLAALANNLDCIPYFKKHGVHGFARSMPTAAAVDR
;
A
#
# COMPACT_ATOMS: atom_id res chain seq x y z
N MET A 1 -24.67 -16.25 -16.25
CA MET A 1 -24.13 -16.58 -17.59
C MET A 1 -22.71 -17.05 -17.38
N ASP A 2 -22.31 -18.18 -17.95
CA ASP A 2 -20.92 -18.63 -17.88
C ASP A 2 -20.08 -17.72 -18.78
N LEU A 3 -19.02 -17.15 -18.23
CA LEU A 3 -18.09 -16.29 -18.95
C LEU A 3 -16.99 -17.15 -19.56
N THR A 4 -16.53 -16.78 -20.75
CA THR A 4 -15.49 -17.52 -21.46
C THR A 4 -14.24 -16.67 -21.55
N SER A 5 -13.09 -17.27 -21.26
CA SER A 5 -11.80 -16.65 -21.46
C SER A 5 -11.38 -16.74 -22.93
N VAL A 6 -10.60 -15.78 -23.38
CA VAL A 6 -10.00 -15.75 -24.72
C VAL A 6 -8.49 -15.65 -24.60
N VAL A 7 -7.80 -16.15 -25.62
CA VAL A 7 -6.36 -15.96 -25.80
C VAL A 7 -6.15 -14.72 -26.65
N VAL A 8 -5.37 -13.77 -26.16
CA VAL A 8 -5.05 -12.54 -26.89
C VAL A 8 -3.58 -12.57 -27.30
N PRO A 9 -3.26 -12.55 -28.61
CA PRO A 9 -1.88 -12.49 -29.06
C PRO A 9 -1.25 -11.14 -28.69
N THR A 10 0.03 -11.17 -28.31
CA THR A 10 0.80 -10.00 -27.91
C THR A 10 2.28 -10.18 -28.28
N THR A 11 3.07 -9.13 -28.09
CA THR A 11 4.53 -9.16 -28.29
C THR A 11 5.23 -8.66 -27.03
N PRO A 12 6.46 -9.15 -26.75
CA PRO A 12 7.26 -8.64 -25.64
C PRO A 12 7.48 -7.12 -25.69
N PHE A 13 7.62 -6.50 -24.52
CA PHE A 13 8.09 -5.12 -24.38
C PHE A 13 9.48 -5.13 -23.74
N GLU A 14 10.40 -4.34 -24.29
CA GLU A 14 11.71 -4.17 -23.69
C GLU A 14 11.61 -3.45 -22.34
N GLY A 15 12.41 -3.88 -21.36
CA GLY A 15 12.56 -3.14 -20.11
C GLY A 15 11.39 -3.23 -19.13
N GLN A 16 10.50 -4.22 -19.25
CA GLN A 16 9.55 -4.61 -18.20
C GLN A 16 10.23 -5.37 -17.05
N LYS A 17 11.40 -4.90 -16.61
CA LYS A 17 12.15 -5.48 -15.49
C LYS A 17 11.63 -4.87 -14.18
N PRO A 18 11.01 -5.65 -13.28
CA PRO A 18 10.71 -5.17 -11.93
C PRO A 18 12.01 -4.91 -11.17
N GLY A 19 12.14 -3.73 -10.58
CA GLY A 19 13.21 -3.44 -9.61
C GLY A 19 12.88 -4.04 -8.24
N THR A 20 13.73 -3.78 -7.25
CA THR A 20 13.53 -4.18 -5.85
C THR A 20 12.22 -3.68 -5.24
N SER A 21 11.61 -2.65 -5.84
CA SER A 21 10.32 -2.09 -5.43
C SER A 21 9.29 -2.08 -6.57
N GLY A 22 9.31 -3.12 -7.42
CA GLY A 22 8.37 -3.32 -8.53
C GLY A 22 8.75 -2.65 -9.84
N LEU A 23 7.90 -2.81 -10.86
CA LEU A 23 8.04 -2.12 -12.15
C LEU A 23 7.48 -0.70 -12.01
N ARG A 24 8.28 0.32 -12.35
CA ARG A 24 7.86 1.72 -12.36
C ARG A 24 8.15 2.36 -13.71
N LYS A 25 7.16 3.05 -14.27
CA LYS A 25 7.24 3.79 -15.53
C LYS A 25 6.26 4.96 -15.49
N LYS A 26 6.35 5.86 -16.48
CA LYS A 26 5.31 6.87 -16.70
C LYS A 26 3.97 6.20 -16.98
N VAL A 27 2.89 6.79 -16.48
CA VAL A 27 1.50 6.37 -16.74
C VAL A 27 1.27 6.13 -18.23
N LYS A 28 1.76 7.04 -19.09
CA LYS A 28 1.65 6.92 -20.56
C LYS A 28 2.12 5.57 -21.09
N VAL A 29 3.17 4.98 -20.51
CA VAL A 29 3.69 3.67 -20.91
C VAL A 29 2.74 2.55 -20.51
N PHE A 30 2.19 2.60 -19.29
CA PHE A 30 1.20 1.60 -18.84
C PHE A 30 -0.12 1.65 -19.64
N MET A 31 -0.45 2.80 -20.21
CA MET A 31 -1.59 2.99 -21.09
C MET A 31 -1.35 2.49 -22.53
N GLU A 32 -0.11 2.12 -22.89
CA GLU A 32 0.15 1.50 -24.18
C GLU A 32 -0.57 0.14 -24.25
N LYS A 33 -1.15 -0.15 -25.41
CA LYS A 33 -1.90 -1.37 -25.65
C LYS A 33 -1.06 -2.59 -25.26
N ASN A 34 -1.63 -3.48 -24.44
CA ASN A 34 -1.02 -4.71 -23.94
C ASN A 34 0.13 -4.52 -22.95
N TYR A 35 0.59 -3.30 -22.62
CA TYR A 35 1.74 -3.13 -21.73
C TYR A 35 1.42 -3.66 -20.31
N THR A 36 0.30 -3.19 -19.76
CA THR A 36 -0.15 -3.60 -18.42
C THR A 36 -0.59 -5.06 -18.43
N GLU A 37 -1.34 -5.49 -19.44
CA GLU A 37 -1.82 -6.85 -19.60
C GLU A 37 -0.67 -7.85 -19.63
N ASN A 38 0.37 -7.56 -20.43
CA ASN A 38 1.56 -8.41 -20.51
C ASN A 38 2.23 -8.56 -19.15
N PHE A 39 2.42 -7.46 -18.42
CA PHE A 39 3.11 -7.52 -17.14
C PHE A 39 2.32 -8.30 -16.09
N ILE A 40 1.00 -8.10 -16.01
CA ILE A 40 0.13 -8.89 -15.12
C ILE A 40 0.14 -10.37 -15.48
N GLN A 41 0.05 -10.71 -16.77
CA GLN A 41 0.16 -12.11 -17.23
C GLN A 41 1.52 -12.71 -16.86
N CYS A 42 2.62 -11.96 -17.00
CA CYS A 42 3.96 -12.42 -16.65
C CYS A 42 4.14 -12.67 -15.15
N ILE A 43 3.50 -11.85 -14.30
CA ILE A 43 3.43 -12.12 -12.85
C ILE A 43 2.80 -13.49 -12.62
N LEU A 44 1.62 -13.75 -13.22
CA LEU A 44 0.93 -15.04 -13.02
C LEU A 44 1.72 -16.22 -13.61
N ASN A 45 2.33 -16.06 -14.78
CA ASN A 45 3.17 -17.11 -15.38
C ASN A 45 4.35 -17.49 -14.47
N ALA A 46 5.03 -16.51 -13.87
CA ALA A 46 6.16 -16.75 -12.99
C ALA A 46 5.78 -17.50 -11.70
N LEU A 47 4.52 -17.39 -11.27
CA LEU A 47 3.97 -18.17 -10.14
C LEU A 47 3.60 -19.61 -10.53
N GLY A 48 3.47 -19.88 -11.83
CA GLY A 48 3.28 -21.21 -12.39
C GLY A 48 2.04 -21.92 -11.84
N SER A 49 2.21 -23.17 -11.41
CA SER A 49 1.11 -24.03 -10.94
C SER A 49 0.40 -23.49 -9.69
N LYS A 50 1.02 -22.59 -8.92
CA LYS A 50 0.42 -21.99 -7.72
C LYS A 50 -0.79 -21.10 -8.01
N VAL A 51 -0.95 -20.59 -9.24
CA VAL A 51 -2.03 -19.65 -9.59
C VAL A 51 -3.41 -20.29 -9.56
N LYS A 52 -3.52 -21.54 -10.02
CA LYS A 52 -4.82 -22.21 -10.13
C LYS A 52 -5.42 -22.43 -8.74
N GLY A 53 -6.61 -21.88 -8.52
CA GLY A 53 -7.33 -22.01 -7.25
C GLY A 53 -6.83 -21.08 -6.14
N CYS A 54 -5.86 -20.21 -6.40
CA CYS A 54 -5.31 -19.35 -5.37
C CYS A 54 -6.21 -18.16 -5.04
N THR A 55 -5.89 -17.48 -3.93
CA THR A 55 -6.38 -16.14 -3.62
C THR A 55 -5.24 -15.13 -3.76
N LEU A 56 -5.53 -13.93 -4.28
CA LEU A 56 -4.60 -12.80 -4.32
C LEU A 56 -5.23 -11.55 -3.71
N VAL A 57 -4.41 -10.72 -3.06
CA VAL A 57 -4.79 -9.36 -2.65
C VAL A 57 -4.44 -8.37 -3.77
N VAL A 58 -5.30 -7.40 -4.04
CA VAL A 58 -5.03 -6.32 -5.01
C VAL A 58 -5.42 -4.97 -4.41
N GLY A 59 -4.54 -4.00 -4.51
CA GLY A 59 -4.85 -2.62 -4.12
C GLY A 59 -3.68 -1.70 -4.38
N GLY A 60 -3.86 -0.43 -4.09
CA GLY A 60 -2.85 0.57 -4.37
C GLY A 60 -3.08 1.87 -3.65
N ASP A 61 -2.26 2.85 -4.01
CA ASP A 61 -2.24 4.15 -3.33
C ASP A 61 -3.25 5.17 -3.85
N GLY A 62 -4.09 4.77 -4.80
CA GLY A 62 -5.11 5.62 -5.40
C GLY A 62 -4.61 6.52 -6.53
N ARG A 63 -3.33 6.46 -6.91
CA ARG A 63 -2.80 7.24 -8.03
C ARG A 63 -3.54 6.96 -9.33
N TYR A 64 -3.47 7.91 -10.26
CA TYR A 64 -4.06 7.80 -11.59
C TYR A 64 -3.68 6.47 -12.26
N PHE A 65 -4.62 5.89 -13.00
CA PHE A 65 -4.55 4.56 -13.63
C PHE A 65 -4.81 3.35 -12.73
N THR A 66 -4.93 3.52 -11.40
CA THR A 66 -5.20 2.40 -10.46
C THR A 66 -6.49 1.63 -10.81
N LYS A 67 -7.61 2.34 -11.02
CA LYS A 67 -8.90 1.68 -11.32
C LYS A 67 -8.84 0.87 -12.63
N GLN A 68 -8.18 1.42 -13.65
CA GLN A 68 -7.98 0.77 -14.94
C GLN A 68 -7.10 -0.48 -14.82
N ALA A 69 -6.00 -0.39 -14.06
CA ALA A 69 -5.13 -1.53 -13.80
C ALA A 69 -5.87 -2.65 -13.03
N ILE A 70 -6.70 -2.32 -12.03
CA ILE A 70 -7.52 -3.31 -11.31
C ILE A 70 -8.49 -4.01 -12.27
N ASN A 71 -9.15 -3.26 -13.16
CA ASN A 71 -10.04 -3.82 -14.17
C ASN A 71 -9.34 -4.83 -15.09
N ILE A 72 -8.08 -4.58 -15.44
CA ILE A 72 -7.23 -5.50 -16.19
C ILE A 72 -6.89 -6.74 -15.35
N ILE A 73 -6.45 -6.54 -14.10
CA ILE A 73 -6.08 -7.62 -13.18
C ILE A 73 -7.24 -8.59 -12.95
N ILE A 74 -8.46 -8.09 -12.73
CA ILE A 74 -9.63 -8.94 -12.50
C ILE A 74 -9.88 -9.88 -13.69
N ARG A 75 -9.82 -9.36 -14.92
CA ARG A 75 -10.08 -10.14 -16.14
C ARG A 75 -8.97 -11.13 -16.47
N ILE A 76 -7.71 -10.77 -16.19
CA ILE A 76 -6.57 -11.67 -16.39
C ILE A 76 -6.54 -12.75 -15.30
N ALA A 77 -6.77 -12.39 -14.04
CA ALA A 77 -6.80 -13.34 -12.91
C ALA A 77 -7.88 -14.40 -13.09
N ALA A 78 -9.10 -13.99 -13.48
CA ALA A 78 -10.20 -14.89 -13.81
C ALA A 78 -9.81 -15.92 -14.87
N ALA A 79 -9.25 -15.44 -15.98
CA ALA A 79 -8.84 -16.26 -17.11
C ALA A 79 -7.67 -17.21 -16.80
N ASN A 80 -6.77 -16.80 -15.92
CA ASN A 80 -5.63 -17.61 -15.48
C ASN A 80 -5.96 -18.59 -14.34
N GLY A 81 -7.19 -18.50 -13.83
CA GLY A 81 -7.74 -19.44 -12.89
C GLY A 81 -7.40 -19.22 -11.43
N VAL A 82 -7.11 -17.98 -11.06
CA VAL A 82 -7.25 -17.50 -9.68
C VAL A 82 -8.69 -17.77 -9.24
N ALA A 83 -8.89 -18.26 -8.01
CA ALA A 83 -10.22 -18.52 -7.47
C ALA A 83 -10.83 -17.27 -6.82
N LYS A 84 -10.00 -16.43 -6.20
CA LYS A 84 -10.47 -15.26 -5.47
C LYS A 84 -9.52 -14.07 -5.54
N LEU A 85 -10.08 -12.87 -5.69
CA LEU A 85 -9.40 -11.60 -5.43
C LEU A 85 -10.00 -10.92 -4.21
N ILE A 86 -9.14 -10.46 -3.30
CA ILE A 86 -9.50 -9.53 -2.22
C ILE A 86 -9.01 -8.15 -2.64
N ILE A 87 -9.91 -7.19 -2.80
CA ILE A 87 -9.61 -5.86 -3.33
C ILE A 87 -10.11 -4.81 -2.35
N GLY A 88 -9.32 -3.76 -2.15
CA GLY A 88 -9.72 -2.65 -1.30
C GLY A 88 -10.80 -1.81 -1.97
N HIS A 89 -11.74 -1.28 -1.20
CA HIS A 89 -12.75 -0.33 -1.68
C HIS A 89 -12.08 0.83 -2.42
N LEU A 90 -12.62 1.20 -3.59
CA LEU A 90 -12.04 2.16 -4.55
C LEU A 90 -10.64 1.80 -5.07
N GLY A 91 -10.17 0.58 -4.84
CA GLY A 91 -8.81 0.13 -5.14
C GLY A 91 -7.76 0.55 -4.11
N ILE A 92 -8.19 1.10 -2.97
CA ILE A 92 -7.31 1.63 -1.93
C ILE A 92 -6.81 0.50 -1.04
N PHE A 93 -5.50 0.32 -0.96
CA PHE A 93 -4.84 -0.38 0.14
C PHE A 93 -3.44 0.17 0.30
N SER A 94 -3.03 0.48 1.53
CA SER A 94 -1.63 0.79 1.80
C SER A 94 -0.75 -0.45 1.61
N THR A 95 0.53 -0.26 1.30
CA THR A 95 1.49 -1.37 1.20
C THR A 95 1.53 -2.20 2.51
N PRO A 96 1.55 -1.58 3.72
CA PRO A 96 1.42 -2.32 4.98
C PRO A 96 0.09 -3.08 5.14
N ALA A 97 -1.04 -2.53 4.68
CA ALA A 97 -2.33 -3.22 4.75
C ALA A 97 -2.37 -4.44 3.83
N VAL A 98 -1.84 -4.35 2.61
CA VAL A 98 -1.70 -5.52 1.71
C VAL A 98 -0.84 -6.60 2.38
N SER A 99 0.30 -6.22 2.97
CA SER A 99 1.16 -7.16 3.69
C SER A 99 0.44 -7.88 4.83
N SER A 100 -0.31 -7.13 5.64
CA SER A 100 -1.15 -7.67 6.72
C SER A 100 -2.19 -8.65 6.19
N LEU A 101 -2.96 -8.27 5.17
CA LEU A 101 -4.01 -9.11 4.59
C LEU A 101 -3.46 -10.41 4.01
N ILE A 102 -2.32 -10.37 3.32
CA ILE A 102 -1.68 -11.57 2.80
C ILE A 102 -1.42 -12.58 3.92
N ARG A 103 -0.88 -12.10 5.05
CA ARG A 103 -0.51 -12.94 6.19
C ARG A 103 -1.73 -13.43 6.97
N THR A 104 -2.69 -12.56 7.22
CA THR A 104 -3.90 -12.86 7.99
C THR A 104 -4.79 -13.86 7.25
N HIS A 105 -5.00 -13.66 5.95
CA HIS A 105 -5.79 -14.56 5.12
C HIS A 105 -4.99 -15.75 4.56
N LYS A 106 -3.67 -15.79 4.78
CA LYS A 106 -2.75 -16.84 4.31
C LYS A 106 -2.89 -17.11 2.81
N VAL A 107 -2.88 -16.04 2.02
CA VAL A 107 -3.07 -16.11 0.57
C VAL A 107 -1.73 -16.13 -0.17
N LEU A 108 -1.76 -16.42 -1.48
CA LEU A 108 -0.54 -16.65 -2.27
C LEU A 108 0.37 -15.41 -2.34
N GLY A 109 -0.22 -14.22 -2.31
CA GLY A 109 0.50 -12.96 -2.42
C GLY A 109 -0.46 -11.82 -2.79
N GLY A 110 0.12 -10.72 -3.29
CA GLY A 110 -0.67 -9.58 -3.71
C GLY A 110 0.00 -8.70 -4.76
N ILE A 111 -0.81 -8.06 -5.58
CA ILE A 111 -0.39 -7.11 -6.61
C ILE A 111 -0.66 -5.71 -6.05
N VAL A 112 0.41 -4.93 -5.85
CA VAL A 112 0.32 -3.58 -5.25
C VAL A 112 0.54 -2.52 -6.33
N LEU A 113 -0.46 -1.67 -6.53
CA LEU A 113 -0.50 -0.62 -7.55
C LEU A 113 0.02 0.69 -6.95
N THR A 114 1.33 0.88 -7.03
CA THR A 114 2.00 2.04 -6.44
C THR A 114 3.40 2.22 -7.02
N ALA A 115 3.83 3.49 -7.12
CA ALA A 115 5.24 3.87 -7.27
C ALA A 115 5.78 4.58 -6.01
N SER A 116 5.22 4.29 -4.83
CA SER A 116 5.61 4.81 -3.51
C SER A 116 5.74 6.34 -3.54
N HIS A 117 6.89 6.88 -3.19
CA HIS A 117 7.16 8.31 -3.14
C HIS A 117 7.05 9.04 -4.48
N ASN A 118 7.09 8.36 -5.64
CA ASN A 118 7.00 9.02 -6.95
C ASN A 118 5.66 9.76 -7.14
N PRO A 119 5.65 10.92 -7.83
CA PRO A 119 4.42 11.68 -8.07
C PRO A 119 3.43 10.90 -8.94
N GLY A 120 2.14 11.19 -8.74
CA GLY A 120 1.00 10.57 -9.43
C GLY A 120 0.36 11.51 -10.44
N GLY A 121 -0.69 11.05 -11.12
CA GLY A 121 -1.37 11.81 -12.15
C GLY A 121 -0.96 11.40 -13.57
N ILE A 122 -1.77 11.80 -14.55
CA ILE A 122 -1.69 11.32 -15.94
C ILE A 122 -0.32 11.50 -16.63
N ARG A 123 0.47 12.51 -16.20
CA ARG A 123 1.80 12.82 -16.76
C ARG A 123 2.96 12.23 -15.96
N ASN A 124 2.67 11.61 -14.81
CA ASN A 124 3.68 11.17 -13.85
C ASN A 124 3.76 9.64 -13.81
N ASP A 125 4.11 9.08 -12.67
CA ASP A 125 4.57 7.70 -12.55
C ASP A 125 3.46 6.77 -12.03
N PHE A 126 3.45 5.57 -12.58
CA PHE A 126 2.67 4.43 -12.09
C PHE A 126 3.61 3.28 -11.76
N GLY A 127 3.16 2.34 -10.94
CA GLY A 127 3.95 1.18 -10.62
C GLY A 127 3.11 -0.04 -10.25
N ILE A 128 3.70 -1.21 -10.50
CA ILE A 128 3.11 -2.51 -10.17
C ILE A 128 4.18 -3.30 -9.42
N LYS A 129 3.90 -3.62 -8.15
CA LYS A 129 4.70 -4.49 -7.28
C LYS A 129 4.00 -5.83 -7.11
N TYR A 130 4.77 -6.86 -6.81
CA TYR A 130 4.24 -8.14 -6.34
C TYR A 130 4.83 -8.48 -4.97
N ASN A 131 3.96 -8.79 -4.02
CA ASN A 131 4.33 -9.31 -2.70
C ASN A 131 3.98 -10.79 -2.63
N ILE A 132 4.83 -11.58 -1.97
CA ILE A 132 4.67 -13.03 -1.85
C ILE A 132 3.90 -13.40 -0.57
N GLU A 133 3.64 -14.70 -0.41
CA GLU A 133 2.93 -15.38 0.68
C GLU A 133 3.37 -14.98 2.12
N ASN A 134 4.59 -14.49 2.35
CA ASN A 134 5.00 -13.98 3.66
C ASN A 134 4.56 -12.52 3.96
N GLY A 135 3.94 -11.87 2.97
CA GLY A 135 3.49 -10.47 2.98
C GLY A 135 4.54 -9.46 2.51
N GLY A 136 5.79 -9.87 2.32
CA GLY A 136 6.89 -9.01 1.90
C GLY A 136 7.03 -8.90 0.37
N PRO A 137 7.90 -7.98 -0.12
CA PRO A 137 8.20 -7.85 -1.54
C PRO A 137 8.74 -9.15 -2.15
N ALA A 138 8.49 -9.34 -3.44
CA ALA A 138 9.08 -10.44 -4.19
C ALA A 138 10.62 -10.38 -4.15
N PRO A 139 11.31 -11.49 -3.78
CA PRO A 139 12.77 -11.56 -3.82
C PRO A 139 13.27 -11.60 -5.27
N ASP A 140 14.58 -11.40 -5.45
CA ASP A 140 15.23 -11.35 -6.77
C ASP A 140 14.90 -12.57 -7.64
N SER A 141 14.83 -13.77 -7.07
CA SER A 141 14.46 -14.98 -7.82
C SER A 141 13.06 -14.91 -8.45
N VAL A 142 12.11 -14.24 -7.80
CA VAL A 142 10.74 -14.08 -8.30
C VAL A 142 10.69 -12.93 -9.30
N THR A 143 11.33 -11.79 -9.02
CA THR A 143 11.36 -10.65 -9.95
C THR A 143 12.11 -10.97 -11.24
N ASP A 144 13.19 -11.75 -11.18
CA ASP A 144 13.91 -12.24 -12.34
C ASP A 144 13.05 -13.24 -13.13
N ALA A 145 12.34 -14.16 -12.46
CA ALA A 145 11.41 -15.07 -13.14
C ALA A 145 10.30 -14.30 -13.89
N ILE A 146 9.73 -13.25 -13.28
CA ILE A 146 8.76 -12.36 -13.94
C ILE A 146 9.40 -11.72 -15.17
N TYR A 147 10.62 -11.19 -15.04
CA TYR A 147 11.32 -10.55 -16.15
C TYR A 147 11.59 -11.53 -17.31
N GLU A 148 11.98 -12.77 -17.01
CA GLU A 148 12.13 -13.82 -18.02
C GLU A 148 10.82 -14.10 -18.78
N GLU A 149 9.68 -14.11 -18.09
CA GLU A 149 8.35 -14.18 -18.74
C GLU A 149 8.10 -13.00 -19.67
N THR A 150 8.43 -11.76 -19.26
CA THR A 150 8.19 -10.57 -20.10
C THR A 150 8.94 -10.60 -21.43
N LYS A 151 10.11 -11.25 -21.49
CA LYS A 151 10.94 -11.33 -22.70
C LYS A 151 10.41 -12.34 -23.72
N LYS A 152 9.59 -13.31 -23.29
CA LYS A 152 9.13 -14.43 -24.12
C LYS A 152 7.62 -14.49 -24.31
N ILE A 153 6.84 -13.63 -23.65
CA ILE A 153 5.38 -13.60 -23.76
C ILE A 153 4.93 -13.45 -25.23
N LYS A 154 3.97 -14.27 -25.64
CA LYS A 154 3.35 -14.25 -26.99
C LYS A 154 1.84 -14.09 -26.93
N GLU A 155 1.25 -14.37 -25.77
CA GLU A 155 -0.18 -14.29 -25.53
C GLU A 155 -0.46 -14.02 -24.05
N TYR A 156 -1.66 -13.52 -23.77
CA TYR A 156 -2.22 -13.48 -22.43
C TYR A 156 -3.67 -13.98 -22.46
N TYR A 157 -4.16 -14.43 -21.30
CA TYR A 157 -5.53 -14.91 -21.15
C TYR A 157 -6.40 -13.81 -20.54
N PHE A 158 -7.62 -13.64 -21.07
CA PHE A 158 -8.49 -12.53 -20.70
C PHE A 158 -9.95 -12.91 -20.72
N THR A 159 -10.76 -12.42 -19.78
CA THR A 159 -12.22 -12.61 -19.78
C THR A 159 -12.93 -11.31 -20.21
N PRO A 160 -13.16 -11.09 -21.52
CA PRO A 160 -13.59 -9.79 -22.05
C PRO A 160 -15.00 -9.38 -21.63
N LYS A 161 -15.90 -10.34 -21.43
CA LYS A 161 -17.30 -10.11 -21.04
C LYS A 161 -17.50 -9.96 -19.53
N LEU A 162 -16.43 -10.01 -18.74
CA LEU A 162 -16.52 -9.78 -17.30
C LEU A 162 -16.66 -8.26 -17.07
N GLU A 163 -17.85 -7.85 -16.62
CA GLU A 163 -18.14 -6.46 -16.29
C GLU A 163 -17.45 -6.09 -14.98
N THR A 164 -16.49 -5.18 -15.06
CA THR A 164 -15.76 -4.63 -13.91
C THR A 164 -16.01 -3.14 -13.72
N ASP A 165 -16.81 -2.52 -14.60
CA ASP A 165 -17.07 -1.09 -14.49
C ASP A 165 -17.75 -0.82 -13.14
N ARG A 166 -17.20 0.15 -12.39
CA ARG A 166 -17.65 0.52 -11.05
C ARG A 166 -17.69 -0.62 -10.02
N LEU A 167 -17.11 -1.79 -10.33
CA LEU A 167 -17.15 -2.96 -9.44
C LEU A 167 -16.52 -2.68 -8.08
N ILE A 168 -15.45 -1.88 -8.06
CA ILE A 168 -14.74 -1.47 -6.85
C ILE A 168 -15.33 -0.24 -6.16
N ASP A 169 -16.40 0.36 -6.69
CA ASP A 169 -16.99 1.59 -6.13
C ASP A 169 -17.76 1.32 -4.82
N ASN A 170 -18.12 0.06 -4.54
CA ASN A 170 -18.83 -0.35 -3.33
C ASN A 170 -18.20 -1.63 -2.77
N THR A 171 -18.29 -1.81 -1.45
CA THR A 171 -17.91 -3.07 -0.80
C THR A 171 -18.93 -4.16 -1.12
N GLY A 172 -18.50 -5.42 -1.11
CA GLY A 172 -19.35 -6.56 -1.43
C GLY A 172 -18.60 -7.75 -2.01
N THR A 173 -19.30 -8.87 -2.15
CA THR A 173 -18.76 -10.08 -2.78
C THR A 173 -19.48 -10.35 -4.09
N HIS A 174 -18.72 -10.55 -5.15
CA HIS A 174 -19.22 -10.85 -6.49
C HIS A 174 -18.68 -12.21 -6.93
N THR A 175 -19.57 -13.11 -7.33
CA THR A 175 -19.20 -14.46 -7.80
C THR A 175 -19.55 -14.60 -9.27
N TYR A 176 -18.58 -15.09 -10.04
CA TYR A 176 -18.69 -15.32 -11.47
C TYR A 176 -18.39 -16.79 -11.77
N LYS A 177 -19.01 -17.32 -12.84
CA LYS A 177 -18.58 -18.57 -13.48
C LYS A 177 -17.72 -18.20 -14.69
N VAL A 178 -16.47 -18.67 -14.72
CA VAL A 178 -15.51 -18.41 -15.79
C VAL A 178 -14.88 -19.74 -16.21
N ASP A 179 -15.10 -20.14 -17.46
CA ASP A 179 -14.70 -21.44 -18.00
C ASP A 179 -15.13 -22.61 -17.09
N GLY A 180 -16.38 -22.56 -16.59
CA GLY A 180 -16.96 -23.56 -15.70
C GLY A 180 -16.45 -23.54 -14.24
N ARG A 181 -15.58 -22.59 -13.85
CA ARG A 181 -15.01 -22.47 -12.50
C ARG A 181 -15.58 -21.25 -11.77
N ASP A 182 -15.70 -21.35 -10.45
CA ASP A 182 -16.03 -20.18 -9.63
C ASP A 182 -14.85 -19.22 -9.54
N PHE A 183 -15.13 -17.94 -9.74
CA PHE A 183 -14.21 -16.83 -9.54
C PHE A 183 -14.88 -15.77 -8.67
N VAL A 184 -14.26 -15.43 -7.54
CA VAL A 184 -14.82 -14.51 -6.55
C VAL A 184 -14.01 -13.22 -6.53
N VAL A 185 -14.69 -12.08 -6.57
CA VAL A 185 -14.11 -10.77 -6.29
C VAL A 185 -14.76 -10.23 -5.02
N GLU A 186 -13.96 -10.08 -3.98
CA GLU A 186 -14.40 -9.53 -2.69
C GLU A 186 -13.81 -8.13 -2.52
N ILE A 187 -14.68 -7.12 -2.45
CA ILE A 187 -14.33 -5.72 -2.19
C ILE A 187 -14.55 -5.44 -0.71
N ILE A 188 -13.46 -5.16 0.02
CA ILE A 188 -13.50 -4.95 1.48
C ILE A 188 -13.11 -3.53 1.86
N ASP A 189 -13.50 -3.13 3.08
CA ASP A 189 -13.03 -1.88 3.67
C ASP A 189 -11.49 -1.91 3.82
N PRO A 190 -10.77 -0.86 3.40
CA PRO A 190 -9.32 -0.88 3.36
C PRO A 190 -8.65 -0.82 4.74
N THR A 191 -9.41 -0.46 5.78
CA THR A 191 -8.91 -0.12 7.11
C THR A 191 -9.18 -1.20 8.16
N ILE A 192 -10.24 -2.00 8.04
CA ILE A 192 -10.70 -2.90 9.12
C ILE A 192 -9.60 -3.83 9.63
N ASP A 193 -9.03 -4.68 8.78
CA ASP A 193 -8.00 -5.65 9.19
C ASP A 193 -6.73 -4.97 9.71
N TYR A 194 -6.33 -3.86 9.09
CA TYR A 194 -5.15 -3.12 9.52
C TYR A 194 -5.35 -2.47 10.88
N VAL A 195 -6.50 -1.85 11.14
CA VAL A 195 -6.82 -1.23 12.43
C VAL A 195 -6.91 -2.30 13.53
N ASN A 196 -7.48 -3.47 13.24
CA ASN A 196 -7.49 -4.59 14.16
C ASN A 196 -6.06 -5.03 14.52
N LEU A 197 -5.17 -5.17 13.53
CA LEU A 197 -3.75 -5.44 13.77
C LEU A 197 -3.10 -4.34 14.64
N MET A 198 -3.38 -3.07 14.39
CA MET A 198 -2.82 -1.98 15.20
C MET A 198 -3.30 -2.05 16.66
N LYS A 199 -4.56 -2.45 16.90
CA LYS A 199 -5.11 -2.66 18.26
C LYS A 199 -4.50 -3.88 18.95
N GLU A 200 -4.03 -4.87 18.22
CA GLU A 200 -3.27 -5.99 18.79
C GLU A 200 -1.83 -5.59 19.17
N ILE A 201 -1.24 -4.62 18.46
CA ILE A 201 0.14 -4.18 18.66
C ILE A 201 0.26 -3.11 19.75
N PHE A 202 -0.65 -2.14 19.75
CA PHE A 202 -0.60 -0.93 20.57
C PHE A 202 -1.75 -0.84 21.58
N ASP A 203 -1.50 -0.12 22.68
CA ASP A 203 -2.54 0.21 23.67
C ASP A 203 -3.34 1.43 23.19
N PHE A 204 -4.45 1.19 22.49
CA PHE A 204 -5.31 2.25 21.95
C PHE A 204 -5.95 3.13 23.03
N GLN A 205 -6.15 2.62 24.26
CA GLN A 205 -6.69 3.44 25.33
C GLN A 205 -5.65 4.45 25.79
N LYS A 206 -4.39 4.04 26.01
CA LYS A 206 -3.31 4.97 26.35
C LYS A 206 -3.02 5.99 25.25
N LEU A 207 -3.11 5.57 23.99
CA LEU A 207 -2.97 6.48 22.85
C LEU A 207 -4.11 7.48 22.80
N ARG A 208 -5.35 7.06 23.08
CA ARG A 208 -6.50 7.97 23.19
C ARG A 208 -6.34 8.97 24.33
N ASP A 209 -5.92 8.51 25.51
CA ASP A 209 -5.67 9.36 26.67
C ASP A 209 -4.51 10.35 26.43
N LEU A 210 -3.51 9.94 25.64
CA LEU A 210 -2.43 10.81 25.17
C LEU A 210 -2.96 11.93 24.26
N ILE A 211 -3.72 11.57 23.22
CA ILE A 211 -4.23 12.52 22.22
C ILE A 211 -5.27 13.47 22.82
N ARG A 212 -6.22 12.95 23.61
CA ARG A 212 -7.31 13.75 24.21
C ARG A 212 -6.90 14.48 25.48
N GLY A 213 -5.84 14.03 26.14
CA GLY A 213 -5.54 14.42 27.50
C GLY A 213 -6.44 13.71 28.51
N THR A 214 -6.15 13.97 29.78
CA THR A 214 -6.93 13.52 30.94
C THR A 214 -6.93 14.63 31.98
N ASP A 215 -7.57 14.43 33.12
CA ASP A 215 -7.52 15.40 34.23
C ASP A 215 -6.08 15.65 34.74
N GLU A 216 -5.17 14.69 34.54
CA GLU A 216 -3.78 14.75 35.01
C GLU A 216 -2.78 15.22 33.94
N ARG A 217 -3.18 15.29 32.67
CA ARG A 217 -2.30 15.65 31.56
C ARG A 217 -3.02 16.40 30.45
N PRO A 218 -2.43 17.48 29.90
CA PRO A 218 -3.02 18.14 28.75
C PRO A 218 -3.05 17.21 27.52
N PRO A 219 -3.93 17.49 26.55
CA PRO A 219 -3.91 16.84 25.23
C PRO A 219 -2.55 16.98 24.56
N PHE A 220 -2.08 15.92 23.91
CA PHE A 220 -0.88 15.94 23.10
C PHE A 220 -1.24 16.25 21.65
N ASN A 221 -0.91 17.45 21.19
CA ASN A 221 -1.36 17.94 19.90
C ASN A 221 -0.46 17.42 18.78
N VAL A 222 -1.03 16.59 17.93
CA VAL A 222 -0.37 16.04 16.75
C VAL A 222 -0.76 16.82 15.49
N LEU A 223 0.06 16.76 14.45
CA LEU A 223 -0.32 17.12 13.07
C LEU A 223 0.16 16.02 12.12
N ILE A 224 -0.78 15.24 11.59
CA ILE A 224 -0.50 14.07 10.74
C ILE A 224 -0.87 14.36 9.29
N ASP A 225 0.13 14.31 8.43
CA ASP A 225 0.02 14.63 7.01
C ASP A 225 0.08 13.37 6.15
N SER A 226 -0.99 13.10 5.43
CA SER A 226 -1.04 11.93 4.52
C SER A 226 -0.61 12.26 3.09
N MET A 227 -0.20 13.51 2.82
CA MET A 227 0.28 13.99 1.51
C MET A 227 -0.66 13.63 0.34
N ASN A 228 -1.98 13.58 0.61
CA ASN A 228 -3.04 13.15 -0.31
C ASN A 228 -2.85 11.72 -0.84
N GLY A 229 -2.06 10.90 -0.15
CA GLY A 229 -1.83 9.49 -0.45
C GLY A 229 -2.78 8.56 0.30
N VAL A 230 -2.48 7.28 0.20
CA VAL A 230 -3.34 6.19 0.68
C VAL A 230 -3.56 6.21 2.19
N THR A 231 -2.59 6.73 2.94
CA THR A 231 -2.62 6.76 4.41
C THR A 231 -3.75 7.61 4.95
N GLY A 232 -4.34 8.51 4.15
CA GLY A 232 -5.44 9.37 4.56
C GLY A 232 -6.64 8.62 5.16
N VAL A 233 -7.05 7.50 4.55
CA VAL A 233 -8.16 6.69 5.08
C VAL A 233 -7.82 6.03 6.42
N TYR A 234 -6.56 5.62 6.59
CA TYR A 234 -6.06 5.02 7.83
C TYR A 234 -5.88 6.07 8.93
N VAL A 235 -5.37 7.25 8.59
CA VAL A 235 -5.20 8.37 9.53
C VAL A 235 -6.56 8.83 10.04
N ARG A 236 -7.57 8.95 9.17
CA ARG A 236 -8.94 9.21 9.59
C ARG A 236 -9.45 8.14 10.56
N LYS A 237 -9.34 6.87 10.19
CA LYS A 237 -9.86 5.77 11.01
C LYS A 237 -9.15 5.66 12.36
N ILE A 238 -7.83 5.75 12.38
CA ILE A 238 -7.03 5.57 13.60
C ILE A 238 -7.02 6.86 14.42
N PHE A 239 -6.48 7.96 13.89
CA PHE A 239 -6.24 9.14 14.71
C PHE A 239 -7.55 9.87 15.04
N VAL A 240 -8.45 10.06 14.07
CA VAL A 240 -9.68 10.82 14.30
C VAL A 240 -10.74 9.96 15.00
N GLU A 241 -11.14 8.84 14.40
CA GLU A 241 -12.28 8.05 14.91
C GLU A 241 -11.94 7.25 16.18
N GLU A 242 -10.80 6.54 16.19
CA GLU A 242 -10.45 5.65 17.30
C GLU A 242 -9.76 6.40 18.45
N LEU A 243 -8.82 7.30 18.16
CA LEU A 243 -8.01 8.02 19.15
C LEU A 243 -8.59 9.40 19.51
N GLY A 244 -9.45 9.98 18.69
CA GLY A 244 -10.13 11.26 18.97
C GLY A 244 -9.28 12.51 18.73
N ALA A 245 -8.36 12.46 17.77
CA ALA A 245 -7.69 13.64 17.24
C ALA A 245 -8.69 14.55 16.50
N HIS A 246 -8.49 15.86 16.58
CA HIS A 246 -9.39 16.83 15.95
C HIS A 246 -9.24 16.80 14.42
N PRO A 247 -10.32 16.61 13.64
CA PRO A 247 -10.24 16.41 12.19
C PRO A 247 -9.69 17.62 11.42
N ASP A 248 -9.87 18.83 11.94
CA ASP A 248 -9.43 20.05 11.24
C ASP A 248 -8.05 20.56 11.68
N ASN A 249 -7.55 20.11 12.84
CA ASN A 249 -6.33 20.65 13.45
C ASN A 249 -5.24 19.60 13.62
N HIS A 250 -5.59 18.32 13.71
CA HIS A 250 -4.60 17.27 14.00
C HIS A 250 -4.23 16.41 12.80
N VAL A 251 -4.90 16.60 11.67
CA VAL A 251 -4.67 15.83 10.45
C VAL A 251 -4.79 16.75 9.22
N THR A 252 -4.07 16.45 8.16
CA THR A 252 -4.12 17.20 6.90
C THR A 252 -3.87 16.30 5.70
N ARG A 253 -4.40 16.71 4.54
CA ARG A 253 -4.24 16.00 3.26
C ARG A 253 -4.64 14.51 3.32
N ILE A 254 -5.70 14.20 4.07
CA ILE A 254 -6.18 12.83 4.34
C ILE A 254 -7.20 12.28 3.33
N VAL A 255 -7.37 12.96 2.19
CA VAL A 255 -8.20 12.48 1.08
C VAL A 255 -7.27 12.00 -0.03
N PRO A 256 -7.27 10.71 -0.38
CA PRO A 256 -6.47 10.22 -1.51
C PRO A 256 -6.84 10.93 -2.81
N LEU A 257 -5.85 11.48 -3.51
CA LEU A 257 -6.01 12.11 -4.82
C LEU A 257 -5.15 11.38 -5.85
N ASP A 258 -5.66 11.24 -7.07
CA ASP A 258 -5.00 10.46 -8.13
C ASP A 258 -3.68 11.09 -8.62
N ASN A 259 -3.51 12.39 -8.39
CA ASN A 259 -2.31 13.17 -8.63
C ASN A 259 -1.61 13.63 -7.34
N PHE A 260 -2.06 13.14 -6.17
CA PHE A 260 -1.62 13.58 -4.84
C PHE A 260 -1.73 15.10 -4.60
N GLY A 261 -2.53 15.84 -5.38
CA GLY A 261 -2.58 17.31 -5.30
C GLY A 261 -1.37 18.01 -5.96
N GLU A 262 -0.78 17.39 -6.98
CA GLU A 262 0.40 17.89 -7.72
C GLU A 262 1.67 18.06 -6.86
N ILE A 263 1.71 17.41 -5.69
CA ILE A 263 2.90 17.32 -4.85
C ILE A 263 3.60 15.97 -5.03
N HIS A 264 4.87 15.94 -4.63
CA HIS A 264 5.63 14.71 -4.51
C HIS A 264 5.33 14.08 -3.13
N PRO A 265 4.67 12.90 -3.04
CA PRO A 265 4.30 12.30 -1.77
C PRO A 265 5.51 11.60 -1.13
N ASP A 266 6.55 12.36 -0.80
CA ASP A 266 7.79 11.88 -0.19
C ASP A 266 8.07 12.63 1.12
N PRO A 267 7.98 11.96 2.28
CA PRO A 267 8.04 12.61 3.57
C PRO A 267 9.48 12.98 3.91
N ASN A 268 9.88 14.19 3.53
CA ASN A 268 11.16 14.80 3.88
C ASN A 268 11.00 16.32 4.09
N LEU A 269 12.03 16.97 4.62
CA LEU A 269 12.00 18.41 4.95
C LEU A 269 11.75 19.33 3.75
N THR A 270 11.94 18.84 2.52
CA THR A 270 11.72 19.60 1.28
C THR A 270 10.27 19.48 0.81
N TYR A 271 9.75 18.26 0.64
CA TYR A 271 8.40 18.05 0.08
C TYR A 271 7.29 18.14 1.12
N ALA A 272 7.56 17.82 2.39
CA ALA A 272 6.63 18.03 3.50
C ALA A 272 6.84 19.42 4.16
N LYS A 273 7.25 20.41 3.37
CA LYS A 273 7.53 21.79 3.85
C LYS A 273 6.34 22.40 4.59
N ASP A 274 5.12 22.22 4.09
CA ASP A 274 3.91 22.78 4.71
C ASP A 274 3.71 22.26 6.14
N LEU A 275 3.95 20.96 6.37
CA LEU A 275 3.93 20.36 7.70
C LEU A 275 5.00 20.99 8.60
N VAL A 276 6.24 21.09 8.11
CA VAL A 276 7.37 21.66 8.85
C VAL A 276 7.09 23.10 9.25
N ASP A 277 6.64 23.94 8.31
CA ASP A 277 6.32 25.34 8.55
C ASP A 277 5.16 25.50 9.54
N THR A 278 4.13 24.65 9.43
CA THR A 278 2.96 24.69 10.31
C THR A 278 3.35 24.32 11.75
N VAL A 279 4.11 23.24 11.95
CA VAL A 279 4.58 22.83 13.29
C VAL A 279 5.59 23.82 13.86
N LYS A 280 6.41 24.47 13.01
CA LYS A 280 7.36 25.50 13.45
C LYS A 280 6.67 26.80 13.87
N SER A 281 5.66 27.22 13.13
CA SER A 281 4.97 28.50 13.37
C SER A 281 3.89 28.41 14.45
N ASN A 282 3.35 27.22 14.70
CA ASN A 282 2.35 27.00 15.73
C ASN A 282 2.91 26.16 16.91
N PRO A 283 3.29 26.80 18.03
CA PRO A 283 3.89 26.12 19.18
C PRO A 283 2.90 25.25 19.98
N THR A 284 1.62 25.21 19.59
CA THR A 284 0.64 24.30 20.21
C THR A 284 0.86 22.85 19.76
N TYR A 285 1.49 22.60 18.60
CA TYR A 285 1.82 21.24 18.17
C TYR A 285 3.04 20.70 18.92
N ASP A 286 2.88 19.50 19.44
CA ASP A 286 3.93 18.77 20.15
C ASP A 286 4.63 17.75 19.23
N PHE A 287 3.92 17.29 18.19
CA PHE A 287 4.37 16.26 17.26
C PHE A 287 3.80 16.47 15.86
N GLY A 288 4.60 16.23 14.84
CA GLY A 288 4.19 16.18 13.44
C GLY A 288 4.70 14.92 12.76
N ALA A 289 3.91 14.38 11.84
CA ALA A 289 4.34 13.27 11.01
C ALA A 289 3.82 13.39 9.57
N ALA A 290 4.59 12.88 8.61
CA ALA A 290 4.18 12.75 7.22
C ALA A 290 4.38 11.32 6.72
N PHE A 291 3.54 10.87 5.79
CA PHE A 291 3.64 9.58 5.11
C PHE A 291 3.87 9.74 3.61
N ASP A 292 4.46 8.73 2.97
CA ASP A 292 4.57 8.68 1.51
C ASP A 292 3.30 8.12 0.85
N GLY A 293 3.31 8.03 -0.48
CA GLY A 293 2.15 7.66 -1.30
C GLY A 293 1.46 6.36 -0.87
N ASP A 294 2.23 5.28 -0.66
CA ASP A 294 1.71 3.97 -0.25
C ASP A 294 1.81 3.65 1.25
N GLY A 295 2.35 4.59 2.04
CA GLY A 295 2.33 4.55 3.49
C GLY A 295 3.35 3.61 4.13
N ASP A 296 4.42 3.24 3.41
CA ASP A 296 5.51 2.43 3.97
C ASP A 296 6.67 3.28 4.52
N ARG A 297 6.65 4.60 4.30
CA ARG A 297 7.60 5.56 4.88
C ARG A 297 6.94 6.55 5.83
N ASN A 298 7.73 7.08 6.75
CA ASN A 298 7.34 8.16 7.63
C ASN A 298 8.46 9.18 7.84
N MET A 299 8.08 10.42 8.14
CA MET A 299 8.93 11.46 8.71
C MET A 299 8.33 11.91 10.03
N ILE A 300 9.18 12.10 11.05
CA ILE A 300 8.77 12.58 12.38
C ILE A 300 9.45 13.91 12.70
N ILE A 301 8.65 14.88 13.15
CA ILE A 301 9.13 16.14 13.73
C ILE A 301 8.51 16.37 15.10
N GLY A 302 9.29 16.88 16.05
CA GLY A 302 8.80 17.34 17.34
C GLY A 302 8.41 18.82 17.32
N LYS A 303 8.06 19.32 18.50
CA LYS A 303 7.77 20.74 18.76
C LYS A 303 8.83 21.68 18.17
N ASN A 304 8.37 22.83 17.66
CA ASN A 304 9.21 23.81 16.93
C ASN A 304 9.91 23.22 15.69
N ALA A 305 9.33 22.18 15.10
CA ALA A 305 9.88 21.41 13.98
C ALA A 305 11.27 20.80 14.26
N PHE A 306 11.48 20.30 15.48
CA PHE A 306 12.67 19.50 15.79
C PHE A 306 12.68 18.22 14.93
N PHE A 307 13.58 18.14 13.96
CA PHE A 307 13.64 17.00 13.04
C PHE A 307 14.26 15.78 13.71
N VAL A 308 13.51 14.68 13.78
CA VAL A 308 14.02 13.39 14.23
C VAL A 308 14.53 12.64 13.01
N THR A 309 15.84 12.42 12.93
CA THR A 309 16.41 11.69 11.79
C THR A 309 15.85 10.25 11.76
N PRO A 310 15.63 9.63 10.58
CA PRO A 310 15.13 8.25 10.53
C PRO A 310 16.04 7.24 11.24
N SER A 311 17.36 7.51 11.27
CA SER A 311 18.32 6.65 11.99
C SER A 311 18.14 6.76 13.51
N ASP A 312 17.95 7.97 14.04
CA ASP A 312 17.71 8.18 15.46
C ASP A 312 16.31 7.76 15.89
N SER A 313 15.31 7.87 14.99
CA SER A 313 13.96 7.36 15.23
C SER A 313 13.98 5.84 15.48
N LEU A 314 14.72 5.09 14.65
CA LEU A 314 14.92 3.65 14.85
C LEU A 314 15.59 3.35 16.20
N ALA A 315 16.65 4.08 16.55
CA ALA A 315 17.36 3.89 17.82
C ALA A 315 16.48 4.24 19.03
N ALA A 316 15.71 5.34 18.95
CA ALA A 316 14.80 5.77 19.99
C ALA A 316 13.68 4.74 20.22
N LEU A 317 13.12 4.16 19.15
CA LEU A 317 12.15 3.06 19.25
C LEU A 317 12.79 1.84 19.88
N ALA A 318 13.97 1.41 19.41
CA ALA A 318 14.69 0.25 19.94
C ALA A 318 14.92 0.36 21.46
N ASN A 319 15.28 1.55 21.95
CA ASN A 319 15.52 1.81 23.37
C ASN A 319 14.24 1.90 24.23
N ASN A 320 13.05 1.90 23.60
CA ASN A 320 11.77 2.09 24.30
C ASN A 320 10.71 1.05 23.89
N LEU A 321 11.10 -0.09 23.33
CA LEU A 321 10.14 -1.11 22.86
C LEU A 321 9.25 -1.67 23.98
N ASP A 322 9.69 -1.64 25.23
CA ASP A 322 8.87 -2.01 26.38
C ASP A 322 7.62 -1.12 26.55
N CYS A 323 7.57 0.05 25.91
CA CYS A 323 6.35 0.87 25.89
C CYS A 323 5.24 0.28 25.00
N ILE A 324 5.56 -0.65 24.10
CA ILE A 324 4.65 -1.23 23.12
C ILE A 324 4.23 -2.65 23.56
N PRO A 325 2.92 -2.91 23.79
CA PRO A 325 2.43 -4.20 24.27
C PRO A 325 2.90 -5.42 23.47
N TYR A 326 3.00 -5.28 22.14
CA TYR A 326 3.50 -6.35 21.27
C TYR A 326 4.88 -6.88 21.70
N PHE A 327 5.86 -6.00 21.89
CA PHE A 327 7.22 -6.41 22.24
C PHE A 327 7.33 -6.91 23.68
N LYS A 328 6.49 -6.40 24.60
CA LYS A 328 6.35 -6.99 25.94
C LYS A 328 5.85 -8.43 25.90
N LYS A 329 4.90 -8.73 25.02
CA LYS A 329 4.29 -10.06 24.90
C LYS A 329 5.18 -11.05 24.15
N HIS A 330 5.83 -10.59 23.08
CA HIS A 330 6.56 -11.47 22.15
C HIS A 330 8.08 -11.43 22.32
N GLY A 331 8.61 -10.47 23.07
CA GLY A 331 10.05 -10.23 23.21
C GLY A 331 10.65 -9.55 21.98
N VAL A 332 11.96 -9.27 22.07
CA VAL A 332 12.76 -8.70 20.98
C VAL A 332 13.80 -9.72 20.57
N HIS A 333 13.79 -10.12 19.30
CA HIS A 333 14.69 -11.17 18.78
C HIS A 333 15.96 -10.64 18.11
N GLY A 334 16.05 -9.32 17.90
CA GLY A 334 17.20 -8.64 17.32
C GLY A 334 16.82 -7.34 16.63
N PHE A 335 17.83 -6.52 16.32
CA PHE A 335 17.70 -5.29 15.56
C PHE A 335 18.41 -5.40 14.22
N ALA A 336 17.92 -4.69 13.22
CA ALA A 336 18.54 -4.64 11.89
C ALA A 336 18.42 -3.23 11.31
N ARG A 337 19.40 -2.84 10.51
CA ARG A 337 19.41 -1.60 9.73
C ARG A 337 20.08 -1.84 8.38
N SER A 338 19.80 -0.96 7.42
CA SER A 338 20.57 -0.95 6.17
C SER A 338 22.00 -0.46 6.44
N MET A 339 22.97 -0.90 5.63
CA MET A 339 24.36 -0.46 5.74
C MET A 339 24.52 1.07 5.81
N PRO A 340 23.85 1.89 4.96
CA PRO A 340 23.99 3.35 5.00
C PRO A 340 23.22 4.04 6.15
N THR A 341 22.32 3.33 6.85
CA THR A 341 21.65 3.89 8.04
C THR A 341 22.69 4.12 9.14
N ALA A 342 22.60 5.25 9.86
CA ALA A 342 23.55 5.57 10.91
C ALA A 342 23.55 4.48 12.01
N ALA A 343 24.70 4.25 12.63
CA ALA A 343 24.93 3.23 13.66
C ALA A 343 24.27 3.55 15.02
N ALA A 344 23.26 4.42 15.06
CA ALA A 344 22.61 4.85 16.30
C ALA A 344 21.92 3.67 17.03
N VAL A 345 21.28 2.76 16.29
CA VAL A 345 20.65 1.55 16.86
C VAL A 345 21.66 0.49 17.32
N ASP A 346 22.93 0.64 16.94
CA ASP A 346 24.00 -0.28 17.35
C ASP A 346 24.54 0.07 18.76
N ARG A 347 24.17 1.24 19.29
CA ARG A 347 24.52 1.74 20.62
C ARG A 347 23.48 1.30 21.64
#